data_AF-A0A094KC27-F1
#
_entry.id   AF-A0A094KC27-F1
#
_cell.length_a   1.000
_cell.length_b   1.000
_cell.length_c   1.000
_cell.angle_alpha   90.00
_cell.angle_beta   90.00
_cell.angle_gamma   90.00
#
_symmetry.space_group_name_H-M   'P 1'
#
loop_
_entity.id
_entity.type
_entity.pdbx_description
1 polymer ?
#
loop_
_entity_poly.entity_id
_entity_poly.type
_entity_poly.pdbx_seq_one_letter_code
_entity_poly.pdbx_strand_id
1 'polypeptide(L)'
;QVFSHHCPFLMGPIECLTDVVTPDTDIQVTLSIFELASAAGIPCEVDPALVNVLAGSKTDGSSPEEDYKVACLLLVFVAVSLPLLASDPASVYNTEVDGYNNNIHCLAKAIIQVSAALFTVHNKNIETHLKEFLLV
;
A
#
# COMPACT_ATOMS: atom_id res chain seq x y z
N GLN A 1 3.91 1.90 20.11
CA GLN A 1 3.85 2.19 21.57
C GLN A 1 5.21 2.40 22.24
N VAL A 2 6.33 1.89 21.70
CA VAL A 2 7.66 2.14 22.29
C VAL A 2 8.06 3.62 22.19
N PHE A 3 8.01 4.21 20.99
CA PHE A 3 8.43 5.60 20.79
C PHE A 3 7.56 6.63 21.52
N SER A 4 6.25 6.40 21.63
CA SER A 4 5.36 7.27 22.42
C SER A 4 5.70 7.27 23.91
N HIS A 5 6.26 6.18 24.43
CA HIS A 5 6.71 6.10 25.82
C HIS A 5 8.09 6.73 26.04
N HIS A 6 9.04 6.48 25.13
CA HIS A 6 10.44 6.91 25.31
C HIS A 6 10.75 8.30 24.75
N CYS A 7 10.02 8.73 23.73
CA CYS A 7 10.27 9.98 22.99
C CYS A 7 8.99 10.84 22.83
N PRO A 8 8.19 11.08 23.89
CA PRO A 8 6.88 11.73 23.76
C PRO A 8 6.94 13.13 23.13
N PHE A 9 7.98 13.90 23.43
CA PHE A 9 8.18 15.25 22.87
C PHE A 9 8.58 15.25 21.38
N LEU A 10 9.06 14.12 20.85
CA LEU A 10 9.30 13.95 19.41
C LEU A 10 8.06 13.44 18.70
N MET A 11 7.28 12.55 19.33
CA MET A 11 6.11 11.94 18.70
C MET A 11 5.02 12.94 18.33
N GLY A 12 4.66 13.86 19.23
CA GLY A 12 3.59 14.84 18.95
C GLY A 12 3.84 15.68 17.68
N PRO A 13 5.04 16.27 17.50
CA PRO A 13 5.38 16.95 16.25
C PRO A 13 5.38 16.06 15.00
N ILE A 14 5.83 14.80 15.10
CA ILE A 14 5.84 13.88 13.95
C ILE A 14 4.41 13.51 13.54
N GLU A 15 3.52 13.26 14.49
CA GLU A 15 2.09 13.02 14.24
C GLU A 15 1.45 14.24 13.55
N CYS A 16 1.70 15.45 14.06
CA CYS A 16 1.20 16.69 13.46
C CYS A 16 1.70 16.92 12.03
N LEU A 17 2.93 16.49 11.70
CA LEU A 17 3.45 16.57 10.34
C LEU A 17 2.67 15.69 9.35
N THR A 18 2.09 14.58 9.79
CA THR A 18 1.23 13.77 8.90
C THR A 18 -0.09 14.47 8.58
N ASP A 19 -0.60 15.29 9.49
CA ASP A 19 -1.86 16.04 9.32
C ASP A 19 -1.76 17.18 8.28
N VAL A 20 -0.55 17.65 7.97
CA VAL A 20 -0.34 18.71 6.97
C VAL A 20 -0.26 18.18 5.53
N VAL A 21 -0.23 16.85 5.35
CA VAL A 21 -0.24 16.23 4.02
C VAL A 21 -1.63 16.39 3.41
N THR A 22 -1.68 17.00 2.23
CA THR A 22 -2.92 17.18 1.45
C THR A 22 -2.77 16.52 0.10
N PRO A 23 -3.88 16.26 -0.64
CA PRO A 23 -3.80 15.72 -2.00
C PRO A 23 -2.98 16.56 -2.98
N ASP A 24 -2.83 17.87 -2.71
CA ASP A 24 -2.07 18.81 -3.53
C ASP A 24 -0.59 18.91 -3.12
N THR A 25 -0.18 18.25 -2.03
CA THR A 25 1.21 18.25 -1.56
C THR A 25 2.09 17.48 -2.54
N ASP A 26 3.24 18.05 -2.90
CA ASP A 26 4.21 17.41 -3.79
C ASP A 26 4.56 15.98 -3.31
N ILE A 27 4.56 15.03 -4.24
CA ILE A 27 4.70 13.61 -3.89
C ILE A 27 6.05 13.31 -3.20
N GLN A 28 7.13 14.00 -3.55
CA GLN A 28 8.44 13.79 -2.91
C GLN A 28 8.44 14.35 -1.48
N VAL A 29 7.77 15.48 -1.27
CA VAL A 29 7.55 16.03 0.08
C VAL A 29 6.70 15.08 0.92
N THR A 30 5.60 14.56 0.37
CA THR A 30 4.74 13.58 1.04
C THR A 30 5.52 12.33 1.43
N LEU A 31 6.32 11.76 0.52
CA LEU A 31 7.14 10.58 0.81
C LEU A 31 8.19 10.85 1.88
N SER A 32 8.80 12.03 1.92
CA SER A 32 9.77 12.42 2.95
C SER A 32 9.11 12.51 4.34
N ILE A 33 7.88 13.04 4.42
CA ILE A 33 7.11 13.08 5.66
C ILE A 33 6.74 11.66 6.11
N PHE A 34 6.27 10.83 5.18
CA PHE A 34 5.92 9.44 5.47
C PHE A 34 7.12 8.59 5.86
N GLU A 35 8.32 8.87 5.35
CA GLU A 35 9.56 8.20 5.77
C GLU A 35 9.85 8.46 7.25
N LEU A 36 9.77 9.72 7.68
CA LEU A 36 9.92 10.09 9.08
C LEU A 36 8.83 9.45 9.97
N ALA A 37 7.56 9.54 9.53
CA ALA A 37 6.42 9.02 10.29
C ALA A 37 6.49 7.48 10.43
N SER A 38 6.77 6.78 9.33
CA SER A 38 6.92 5.31 9.34
C SER A 38 8.11 4.84 10.19
N ALA A 39 9.22 5.57 10.19
CA ALA A 39 10.35 5.31 11.09
C ALA A 39 9.99 5.47 12.57
N ALA A 40 9.02 6.35 12.90
CA ALA A 40 8.45 6.52 14.23
C ALA A 40 7.35 5.48 14.55
N GLY A 41 7.04 4.58 13.62
CA GLY A 41 5.98 3.57 13.76
C GLY A 41 4.56 4.11 13.58
N ILE A 42 4.43 5.29 12.96
CA ILE A 42 3.13 5.87 12.60
C ILE A 42 2.71 5.25 11.26
N PRO A 43 1.48 4.72 11.15
CA PRO A 43 0.99 4.17 9.90
C PRO A 43 0.80 5.28 8.86
N CYS A 44 1.30 5.05 7.65
CA CYS A 44 1.16 5.94 6.51
C CYS A 44 0.25 5.31 5.45
N GLU A 45 -0.46 6.14 4.69
CA GLU A 45 -1.31 5.68 3.58
C GLU A 45 -0.50 5.02 2.45
N VAL A 46 0.71 5.55 2.22
CA VAL A 46 1.69 5.01 1.28
C VAL A 46 2.95 4.63 2.05
N ASP A 47 3.42 3.40 1.90
CA ASP A 47 4.69 2.96 2.47
C ASP A 47 5.88 3.45 1.62
N PRO A 48 6.69 4.39 2.13
CA PRO A 48 7.81 4.96 1.37
C PRO A 48 8.93 3.95 1.12
N ALA A 49 9.13 2.97 2.02
CA ALA A 49 10.12 1.92 1.82
C ALA A 49 9.69 0.99 0.69
N LEU A 50 8.40 0.64 0.62
CA LEU A 50 7.85 -0.14 -0.48
C LEU A 50 7.95 0.60 -1.81
N VAL A 51 7.62 1.90 -1.83
CA VAL A 51 7.78 2.76 -3.02
C VAL A 51 9.23 2.74 -3.51
N ASN A 52 10.21 2.91 -2.61
CA ASN A 52 11.62 2.95 -2.98
C ASN A 52 12.10 1.61 -3.58
N VAL A 53 11.67 0.48 -2.99
CA VAL A 53 12.01 -0.87 -3.51
C VAL A 53 11.41 -1.09 -4.90
N LEU A 54 10.15 -0.72 -5.11
CA LEU A 54 9.47 -0.89 -6.40
C LEU A 54 10.01 0.07 -7.46
N ALA A 55 10.36 1.31 -7.10
CA ALA A 55 10.98 2.28 -8.00
C ALA A 55 12.34 1.80 -8.52
N GLY A 56 13.10 1.06 -7.70
CA GLY A 56 14.39 0.46 -8.07
C GLY A 56 14.29 -0.84 -8.87
N SER A 57 13.10 -1.45 -8.95
CA SER A 57 12.88 -2.77 -9.58
C SER A 57 12.57 -2.69 -11.08
N LYS A 58 13.03 -1.64 -11.78
CA LYS A 58 12.74 -1.45 -13.20
C LYS A 58 13.29 -2.61 -14.02
N THR A 59 12.48 -3.09 -14.96
CA THR A 59 12.91 -4.14 -15.89
C THR A 59 13.78 -3.52 -16.96
N ASP A 60 14.98 -4.08 -17.19
CA ASP A 60 15.90 -3.57 -18.20
C ASP A 60 15.21 -3.57 -19.59
N GLY A 61 15.03 -2.36 -20.15
CA GLY A 61 14.48 -2.16 -21.48
C GLY A 61 12.97 -1.93 -21.58
N SER A 62 12.21 -1.94 -20.47
CA SER A 62 10.79 -1.55 -20.49
C SER A 62 10.62 -0.03 -20.40
N SER A 63 9.59 0.48 -21.09
CA SER A 63 9.20 1.88 -20.99
C SER A 63 8.34 2.13 -19.74
N PRO A 64 8.32 3.35 -19.18
CA PRO A 64 7.48 3.69 -18.03
C PRO A 64 5.98 3.45 -18.25
N GLU A 65 5.52 3.53 -19.51
CA GLU A 65 4.13 3.26 -19.88
C GLU A 65 3.81 1.76 -19.85
N GLU A 66 4.76 0.91 -20.24
CA GLU A 66 4.60 -0.55 -20.18
C GLU A 66 4.57 -1.03 -18.73
N ASP A 67 5.47 -0.53 -17.87
CA ASP A 67 5.48 -0.88 -16.45
C ASP A 67 4.15 -0.48 -15.77
N TYR A 68 3.62 0.70 -16.10
CA TYR A 68 2.31 1.14 -15.63
C TYR A 68 1.17 0.20 -16.11
N LYS A 69 1.19 -0.22 -17.38
CA LYS A 69 0.20 -1.19 -17.89
C LYS A 69 0.27 -2.52 -17.14
N VAL A 70 1.48 -2.99 -16.82
CA VAL A 70 1.68 -4.20 -16.01
C VAL A 70 1.09 -4.01 -14.61
N ALA A 71 1.28 -2.86 -13.97
CA ALA A 71 0.65 -2.56 -12.68
C ALA A 71 -0.89 -2.59 -12.75
N CYS A 72 -1.50 -2.00 -13.78
CA CYS A 72 -2.95 -2.08 -13.99
C CYS A 72 -3.42 -3.54 -14.21
N LEU A 73 -2.72 -4.28 -15.06
CA LEU A 73 -3.07 -5.67 -15.35
C LEU A 73 -2.90 -6.59 -14.13
N LEU A 74 -1.96 -6.28 -13.23
CA LEU A 74 -1.83 -6.98 -11.95
C LEU A 74 -3.10 -6.85 -11.10
N LEU A 75 -3.67 -5.64 -10.98
CA LEU A 75 -4.91 -5.43 -10.23
C LEU A 75 -6.08 -6.21 -10.86
N VAL A 76 -6.22 -6.14 -12.20
CA VAL A 76 -7.25 -6.90 -12.92
C VAL A 76 -7.08 -8.40 -12.69
N PHE A 77 -5.85 -8.90 -12.80
CA PHE A 77 -5.53 -10.31 -12.61
C PHE A 77 -5.88 -10.78 -11.20
N VAL A 78 -5.54 -10.00 -10.17
CA VAL A 78 -5.90 -10.31 -8.78
C VAL A 78 -7.42 -10.34 -8.62
N ALA A 79 -8.14 -9.32 -9.11
CA ALA A 79 -9.58 -9.21 -8.97
C ALA A 79 -10.32 -10.41 -9.57
N VAL A 80 -10.02 -10.78 -10.82
CA VAL A 80 -10.66 -11.94 -11.48
C VAL A 80 -10.23 -13.29 -10.89
N SER A 81 -9.14 -13.33 -10.11
CA SER A 81 -8.65 -14.54 -9.46
C SER A 81 -9.25 -14.74 -8.06
N LEU A 82 -9.78 -13.70 -7.40
CA LEU A 82 -10.37 -13.82 -6.06
C LEU A 82 -11.47 -14.90 -5.95
N PRO A 83 -12.38 -15.08 -6.95
CA PRO A 83 -13.40 -16.13 -6.87
C PRO A 83 -12.83 -17.56 -6.77
N LEU A 84 -11.60 -17.80 -7.23
CA LEU A 84 -10.96 -19.11 -7.12
C LEU A 84 -10.73 -19.51 -5.65
N LEU A 85 -10.55 -18.52 -4.76
CA LEU A 85 -10.36 -18.75 -3.33
C LEU A 85 -11.58 -19.43 -2.68
N ALA A 86 -12.79 -19.22 -3.22
CA ALA A 86 -14.01 -19.84 -2.69
C ALA A 86 -14.02 -21.36 -2.83
N SER A 87 -13.19 -21.93 -3.73
CA SER A 87 -13.07 -23.37 -3.92
C SER A 87 -12.02 -24.03 -3.02
N ASP A 88 -11.17 -23.24 -2.36
CA ASP A 88 -10.14 -23.76 -1.46
C ASP A 88 -10.74 -24.12 -0.09
N PRO A 89 -10.65 -25.39 0.36
CA PRO A 89 -11.13 -25.81 1.67
C PRO A 89 -10.50 -25.06 2.85
N ALA A 90 -9.32 -24.43 2.67
CA ALA A 90 -8.67 -23.62 3.69
C ALA A 90 -9.22 -22.17 3.76
N SER A 91 -10.02 -21.74 2.78
CA SER A 91 -10.68 -20.42 2.72
C SER A 91 -11.98 -20.37 3.53
N VAL A 92 -11.96 -20.93 4.74
CA VAL A 92 -13.07 -20.83 5.70
C VAL A 92 -12.67 -19.86 6.79
N TYR A 93 -13.50 -18.84 7.01
CA TYR A 93 -13.28 -17.86 8.06
C TYR A 93 -13.42 -18.52 9.44
N ASN A 94 -12.44 -18.28 10.30
CA ASN A 94 -12.38 -18.78 11.66
C ASN A 94 -12.46 -17.60 12.63
N THR A 95 -13.52 -17.59 13.44
CA THR A 95 -13.81 -16.54 14.42
C THR A 95 -12.83 -16.50 15.59
N GLU A 96 -12.13 -17.60 15.90
CA GLU A 96 -11.15 -17.64 17.00
C GLU A 96 -9.88 -16.85 16.66
N VAL A 97 -9.52 -16.81 15.37
CA VAL A 97 -8.32 -16.11 14.87
C VAL A 97 -8.67 -14.83 14.11
N ASP A 98 -9.96 -14.47 14.02
CA ASP A 98 -10.48 -13.33 13.24
C ASP A 98 -9.92 -13.30 11.81
N GLY A 99 -9.92 -14.46 11.13
CA GLY A 99 -9.20 -14.61 9.87
C GLY A 99 -9.46 -15.91 9.14
N TYR A 100 -8.54 -16.29 8.25
CA TYR A 100 -8.63 -17.49 7.40
C TYR A 100 -7.35 -18.29 7.56
N ASN A 101 -7.45 -19.62 7.55
CA ASN A 101 -6.30 -20.52 7.79
C ASN A 101 -5.20 -20.39 6.71
N ASN A 102 -5.58 -20.06 5.49
CA ASN A 102 -4.66 -19.79 4.37
C ASN A 102 -4.25 -18.31 4.24
N ASN A 103 -4.54 -17.48 5.25
CA ASN A 103 -4.15 -16.07 5.31
C ASN A 103 -4.73 -15.16 4.20
N ILE A 104 -5.81 -15.55 3.53
CA ILE A 104 -6.38 -14.71 2.45
C ILE A 104 -6.89 -13.33 2.93
N HIS A 105 -7.13 -13.15 4.23
CA HIS A 105 -7.39 -11.83 4.83
C HIS A 105 -6.21 -10.85 4.66
N CYS A 106 -4.98 -11.36 4.56
CA CYS A 106 -3.79 -10.53 4.29
C CYS A 106 -3.79 -9.94 2.87
N LEU A 107 -4.56 -10.51 1.93
CA LEU A 107 -4.70 -9.96 0.58
C LEU A 107 -5.24 -8.53 0.61
N ALA A 108 -6.12 -8.19 1.55
CA ALA A 108 -6.61 -6.83 1.70
C ALA A 108 -5.46 -5.83 1.90
N LYS A 109 -4.52 -6.14 2.82
CA LYS A 109 -3.35 -5.30 3.06
C LYS A 109 -2.41 -5.29 1.85
N ALA A 110 -2.18 -6.45 1.23
CA ALA A 110 -1.31 -6.55 0.07
C ALA A 110 -1.84 -5.74 -1.12
N ILE A 111 -3.13 -5.87 -1.46
CA ILE A 111 -3.77 -5.14 -2.56
C ILE A 111 -3.66 -3.64 -2.33
N ILE A 112 -4.00 -3.15 -1.13
CA ILE A 112 -3.95 -1.72 -0.82
C ILE A 112 -2.52 -1.19 -0.91
N GLN A 113 -1.57 -1.82 -0.21
CA GLN A 113 -0.20 -1.30 -0.07
C GLN A 113 0.59 -1.42 -1.37
N VAL A 114 0.47 -2.53 -2.11
CA VAL A 114 1.16 -2.71 -3.39
C VAL A 114 0.58 -1.77 -4.44
N SER A 115 -0.74 -1.60 -4.50
CA SER A 115 -1.38 -0.64 -5.42
C SER A 115 -0.94 0.79 -5.11
N ALA A 116 -1.00 1.19 -3.83
CA ALA A 116 -0.57 2.51 -3.39
C ALA A 116 0.87 2.79 -3.84
N ALA A 117 1.80 1.86 -3.57
CA ALA A 117 3.20 2.04 -3.93
C ALA A 117 3.42 2.07 -5.45
N LEU A 118 2.83 1.14 -6.22
CA LEU A 118 2.97 1.10 -7.69
C LEU A 118 2.42 2.38 -8.34
N PHE A 119 1.21 2.82 -7.96
CA PHE A 119 0.62 4.02 -8.56
C PHE A 119 1.30 5.31 -8.09
N THR A 120 1.90 5.33 -6.90
CA THR A 120 2.83 6.41 -6.50
C THR A 120 4.07 6.44 -7.40
N VAL A 121 4.72 5.30 -7.67
CA VAL A 121 5.89 5.22 -8.58
C VAL A 121 5.54 5.74 -9.99
N HIS A 122 4.35 5.44 -10.48
CA HIS A 122 3.89 5.86 -11.81
C HIS A 122 3.22 7.25 -11.84
N ASN A 123 3.16 7.96 -10.70
CA ASN A 123 2.48 9.25 -10.55
C ASN A 123 1.01 9.20 -11.04
N LYS A 124 0.26 8.22 -10.53
CA LYS A 124 -1.14 7.96 -10.87
C LYS A 124 -2.02 8.03 -9.63
N ASN A 125 -3.30 8.31 -9.83
CA ASN A 125 -4.27 8.39 -8.75
C ASN A 125 -4.60 6.97 -8.23
N ILE A 126 -4.26 6.71 -6.97
CA ILE A 126 -4.44 5.42 -6.30
C ILE A 126 -5.94 5.08 -6.15
N GLU A 127 -6.74 6.07 -5.74
CA GLU A 127 -8.18 5.89 -5.46
C GLU A 127 -8.95 5.41 -6.68
N THR A 128 -8.68 5.99 -7.86
CA THR A 128 -9.32 5.58 -9.13
C THR A 128 -9.08 4.10 -9.41
N HIS A 129 -7.83 3.63 -9.28
CA HIS A 129 -7.48 2.25 -9.59
C HIS A 129 -8.04 1.25 -8.56
N LEU A 130 -8.08 1.62 -7.28
CA LEU A 130 -8.71 0.80 -6.25
C LEU A 130 -10.24 0.74 -6.43
N LYS A 131 -10.87 1.82 -6.89
CA LYS A 131 -12.30 1.82 -7.26
C LYS A 131 -12.55 0.89 -8.43
N GLU A 132 -11.71 0.92 -9.46
CA GLU A 132 -11.80 -0.01 -10.59
C GLU A 132 -11.64 -1.46 -10.12
N PHE A 133 -10.67 -1.75 -9.26
CA PHE A 133 -10.47 -3.08 -8.68
C PHE A 133 -11.72 -3.61 -7.97
N LEU A 134 -12.44 -2.76 -7.23
CA LEU A 134 -13.66 -3.15 -6.51
C LEU A 134 -14.87 -3.37 -7.44
N LEU A 135 -14.82 -2.91 -8.69
CA LEU A 135 -15.90 -3.02 -9.66
C LEU A 135 -15.75 -4.21 -10.62
N VAL A 136 -14.59 -4.87 -10.63
CA VAL A 136 -14.33 -6.09 -11.40
C VAL A 136 -15.00 -7.30 -10.75
#